data_AF-A0A078HAQ0-F1
#
_entry.id   AF-A0A078HAQ0-F1
#
_cell.length_a   1.000
_cell.length_b   1.000
_cell.length_c   1.000
_cell.angle_alpha   90.00
_cell.angle_beta   90.00
_cell.angle_gamma   90.00
#
_symmetry.space_group_name_H-M   'P 1'
#
loop_
_entity.id
_entity.type
_entity.pdbx_description
1 polymer ?
#
loop_
_entity_poly.entity_id
_entity_poly.type
_entity_poly.pdbx_seq_one_letter_code
_entity_poly.pdbx_strand_id
1 'polypeptide(L)'
;MPAEIENYVDWIGRTGQRGKTGVATTFINKNQSETTLLDLKHLLQEAKQRIPPVLAELNDPTMEEGAKTIANASGVKGCAYCGGLGHRIRDCLKLEHHKSVAISNSRKDYFGSGGY
;
A
#
# COMPACT_ATOMS: atom_id res chain seq x y z
N MET A 1 -9.24 6.70 -6.60
CA MET A 1 -8.57 6.16 -5.40
C MET A 1 -7.16 6.74 -5.36
N PRO A 2 -6.63 7.16 -4.19
CA PRO A 2 -5.24 7.59 -4.09
C PRO A 2 -4.30 6.42 -4.35
N ALA A 3 -3.09 6.70 -4.87
CA ALA A 3 -2.11 5.67 -5.20
C ALA A 3 -1.57 4.94 -3.95
N GLU A 4 -1.51 5.65 -2.82
CA GLU A 4 -1.03 5.15 -1.53
C GLU A 4 -2.18 4.79 -0.60
N ILE A 5 -2.06 3.65 0.09
CA ILE A 5 -3.08 3.16 1.01
C ILE A 5 -3.24 4.03 2.26
N GLU A 6 -2.15 4.63 2.76
CA GLU A 6 -2.16 5.53 3.92
C GLU A 6 -3.09 6.74 3.66
N ASN A 7 -2.95 7.35 2.48
CA ASN A 7 -3.81 8.45 2.05
C ASN A 7 -5.28 8.04 1.94
N TYR A 8 -5.56 6.78 1.57
CA TYR A 8 -6.92 6.24 1.56
C TYR A 8 -7.50 6.14 2.98
N VAL A 9 -6.72 5.63 3.94
CA VAL A 9 -7.12 5.54 5.36
C VAL A 9 -7.46 6.92 5.92
N ASP A 10 -6.63 7.93 5.64
CA ASP A 10 -6.89 9.31 6.06
C ASP A 10 -8.19 9.88 5.48
N TRP A 11 -8.49 9.56 4.22
CA TRP A 11 -9.72 10.03 3.56
C TRP A 11 -10.98 9.40 4.17
N ILE A 12 -10.97 8.08 4.40
CA ILE A 12 -12.12 7.40 5.03
C ILE A 12 -12.24 7.75 6.51
N GLY A 13 -11.14 8.10 7.18
CA GLY A 13 -11.14 8.58 8.57
C GLY A 13 -11.87 9.90 8.80
N ARG A 14 -12.23 10.64 7.74
CA ARG A 14 -13.01 11.88 7.82
C ARG A 14 -14.51 11.65 8.00
N THR A 15 -15.01 10.44 7.72
CA THR A 15 -16.43 10.10 7.92
C THR A 15 -16.62 9.32 9.23
N GLY A 16 -17.84 9.33 9.78
CA GLY A 16 -18.18 8.51 10.95
C GLY A 16 -17.59 8.99 12.28
N GLN A 17 -17.62 10.29 12.54
CA GLN A 17 -17.11 10.86 13.80
C GLN A 17 -18.16 10.91 14.91
N ARG A 18 -17.69 10.98 16.17
CA ARG A 18 -18.52 11.19 17.38
C ARG A 18 -19.63 10.13 17.55
N GLY A 19 -19.28 8.86 17.30
CA GLY A 19 -20.21 7.73 17.48
C GLY A 19 -21.28 7.58 16.39
N LYS A 20 -21.19 8.37 15.30
CA LYS A 20 -22.07 8.22 14.13
C LYS A 20 -21.43 7.29 13.10
N THR A 21 -22.25 6.49 12.43
CA THR A 21 -21.79 5.66 11.31
C THR A 21 -21.55 6.52 10.08
N GLY A 22 -20.36 6.42 9.50
CA GLY A 22 -19.99 7.04 8.23
C GLY A 22 -20.06 6.05 7.08
N VAL A 23 -20.30 6.54 5.86
CA VAL A 23 -20.19 5.74 4.63
C VAL A 23 -19.07 6.31 3.78
N ALA A 24 -18.19 5.44 3.29
CA ALA A 24 -17.16 5.76 2.32
C ALA A 24 -17.34 4.84 1.09
N THR A 25 -17.43 5.44 -0.09
CA THR A 25 -17.60 4.71 -1.35
C THR A 25 -16.41 5.03 -2.25
N THR A 26 -15.74 3.98 -2.71
CA THR A 26 -14.48 4.10 -3.44
C THR A 26 -14.62 3.51 -4.83
N PHE A 27 -14.28 4.30 -5.84
CA PHE A 27 -14.18 3.81 -7.22
C PHE A 27 -12.79 3.22 -7.46
N ILE A 28 -12.79 1.97 -7.93
CA ILE A 28 -11.58 1.19 -8.24
C ILE A 28 -11.49 1.03 -9.76
N ASN A 29 -10.29 1.19 -10.31
CA ASN A 29 -10.00 1.04 -11.73
C ASN A 29 -8.79 0.10 -11.92
N LYS A 30 -8.67 -0.51 -13.10
CA LYS A 30 -7.55 -1.37 -13.50
C LYS A 30 -6.20 -0.65 -13.54
N ASN A 31 -6.20 0.68 -13.58
CA ASN A 31 -4.98 1.49 -13.54
C ASN A 31 -4.38 1.61 -12.13
N GLN A 32 -4.98 1.02 -11.11
CA GLN A 32 -4.42 1.00 -9.76
C GLN A 32 -3.37 -0.11 -9.65
N SER A 33 -2.29 0.16 -8.91
CA SER A 33 -1.26 -0.84 -8.62
C SER A 33 -1.84 -2.01 -7.85
N GLU A 34 -1.43 -3.21 -8.25
CA GLU A 34 -1.86 -4.48 -7.64
C GLU A 34 -1.58 -4.47 -6.12
N THR A 35 -0.41 -3.99 -5.70
CA THR A 35 -0.03 -3.86 -4.28
C THR A 35 -1.06 -3.08 -3.46
N THR A 36 -1.58 -1.97 -3.99
CA THR A 36 -2.56 -1.12 -3.30
C THR A 36 -3.92 -1.80 -3.21
N LEU A 37 -4.28 -2.62 -4.19
CA LEU A 37 -5.49 -3.45 -4.15
C LEU A 37 -5.39 -4.58 -3.13
N LEU A 38 -4.21 -5.22 -3.02
CA LEU A 38 -3.93 -6.21 -1.98
C LEU A 38 -3.96 -5.58 -0.58
N ASP A 39 -3.35 -4.40 -0.42
CA ASP A 39 -3.41 -3.64 0.84
C ASP A 39 -4.87 -3.31 1.22
N LEU A 40 -5.68 -2.88 0.25
CA LEU A 40 -7.11 -2.60 0.46
C LEU A 40 -7.88 -3.85 0.88
N LYS A 41 -7.62 -5.00 0.25
CA LYS A 41 -8.26 -6.28 0.61
C LYS A 41 -7.98 -6.66 2.06
N HIS A 42 -6.73 -6.56 2.51
CA HIS A 42 -6.35 -6.84 3.89
C HIS A 42 -6.99 -5.84 4.86
N LEU A 43 -7.02 -4.56 4.52
CA LEU A 43 -7.69 -3.54 5.32
C LEU A 43 -9.19 -3.83 5.52
N LEU A 44 -9.88 -4.23 4.44
CA LEU A 44 -11.30 -4.61 4.51
C LEU A 44 -11.51 -5.87 5.35
N GLN A 45 -10.59 -6.83 5.30
CA GLN A 45 -10.62 -8.05 6.13
C GLN A 45 -10.45 -7.74 7.62
N GLU A 46 -9.46 -6.92 7.98
CA GLU A 46 -9.24 -6.52 9.38
C GLU A 46 -10.41 -5.70 9.95
N ALA A 47 -10.98 -4.82 9.13
CA ALA A 47 -12.16 -4.04 9.47
C ALA A 47 -13.47 -4.86 9.44
N LYS A 48 -13.42 -6.16 9.11
CA LYS A 48 -14.57 -7.08 8.98
C LYS A 48 -15.66 -6.56 8.03
N GLN A 49 -15.25 -5.85 6.99
CA GLN A 49 -16.16 -5.34 5.95
C GLN A 49 -16.44 -6.41 4.88
N ARG A 50 -17.53 -6.25 4.12
CA ARG A 50 -17.83 -7.14 3.00
C ARG A 50 -16.84 -6.91 1.87
N ILE A 51 -16.20 -7.99 1.42
CA ILE A 51 -15.18 -7.94 0.36
C ILE A 51 -15.89 -8.10 -0.99
N PRO A 52 -15.77 -7.14 -1.92
CA PRO A 52 -16.25 -7.28 -3.29
C PRO A 52 -15.55 -8.45 -4.01
N PRO A 53 -16.24 -9.19 -4.89
CA PRO A 53 -15.66 -10.35 -5.59
C PRO A 53 -14.41 -9.97 -6.41
N VAL A 54 -14.38 -8.77 -6.98
CA VAL A 54 -13.23 -8.23 -7.72
C VAL A 54 -11.95 -8.20 -6.87
N LEU A 55 -12.06 -7.97 -5.55
CA LEU A 55 -10.92 -7.99 -4.64
C LEU A 55 -10.67 -9.40 -4.06
N ALA A 56 -11.69 -10.25 -4.03
CA ALA A 56 -11.56 -11.63 -3.54
C ALA A 56 -10.75 -12.50 -4.52
N GLU A 57 -10.91 -12.27 -5.83
CA GLU A 57 -10.20 -12.97 -6.91
C GLU A 57 -8.72 -12.58 -7.04
N LEU A 58 -8.30 -11.46 -6.47
CA LEU A 58 -6.90 -11.07 -6.43
C LEU A 58 -6.12 -12.09 -5.58
N ASN A 59 -5.21 -12.82 -6.22
CA ASN A 59 -4.34 -13.78 -5.56
C ASN A 59 -3.30 -13.04 -4.73
N ASP A 60 -3.30 -13.31 -3.42
CA ASP A 60 -2.26 -12.83 -2.53
C ASP A 60 -1.08 -13.81 -2.55
N PRO A 61 0.11 -13.41 -3.03
CA PRO A 61 1.31 -14.23 -2.88
C PRO A 61 1.70 -14.42 -1.40
N THR A 62 1.11 -13.64 -0.49
CA THR A 62 1.28 -13.75 0.97
C THR A 62 0.27 -14.70 1.63
N MET A 63 -0.78 -15.15 0.92
CA MET A 63 -1.73 -16.14 1.45
C MET A 63 -1.30 -17.58 1.21
N GLU A 64 -0.26 -17.82 0.40
CA GLU A 64 0.44 -19.10 0.34
C GLU A 64 0.92 -19.45 1.77
N GLU A 65 0.55 -20.65 2.23
CA GLU A 65 0.72 -21.13 3.61
C GLU A 65 2.11 -20.88 4.22
N GLY A 66 3.15 -20.79 3.39
CA GLY A 66 4.53 -20.48 3.81
C GLY A 66 4.79 -19.04 4.25
N ALA A 67 4.00 -18.05 3.85
CA ALA A 67 4.22 -16.65 4.26
C ALA A 67 3.57 -16.32 5.61
N LYS A 68 2.48 -17.02 5.98
CA LYS A 68 1.79 -16.89 7.27
C LYS A 68 2.63 -17.42 8.44
N THR A 69 3.37 -18.51 8.23
CA THR A 69 4.30 -19.06 9.22
C THR A 69 5.47 -18.12 9.48
N ILE A 70 6.03 -17.51 8.42
CA ILE A 70 7.11 -16.51 8.53
C ILE A 70 6.60 -15.22 9.18
N ALA A 71 5.39 -14.74 8.85
CA ALA A 71 4.80 -13.57 9.48
C ALA A 71 4.52 -13.77 10.98
N ASN A 72 4.04 -14.96 11.37
CA ASN A 72 3.84 -15.32 12.78
C ASN A 72 5.17 -15.50 13.53
N ALA A 73 6.22 -16.01 12.87
CA ALA A 73 7.55 -16.17 13.47
C ALA A 73 8.31 -14.84 13.58
N SER A 74 8.16 -13.94 12.61
CA SER A 74 8.92 -12.69 12.52
C SER A 74 8.19 -11.49 13.14
N GLY A 75 6.91 -11.63 13.51
CA GLY A 75 6.11 -10.58 14.16
C GLY A 75 5.74 -9.38 13.27
N VAL A 76 6.30 -9.27 12.07
CA VAL A 76 6.04 -8.18 11.13
C VAL A 76 5.04 -8.64 10.08
N LYS A 77 3.81 -8.11 10.16
CA LYS A 77 2.78 -8.25 9.13
C LYS A 77 2.88 -7.07 8.18
N GLY A 78 3.16 -7.34 6.89
CA GLY A 78 3.24 -6.31 5.85
C GLY A 78 4.63 -5.71 5.63
N CYS A 79 4.65 -4.56 4.96
CA CYS A 79 5.83 -3.82 4.55
C CYS A 79 6.33 -2.90 5.68
N ALA A 80 7.53 -3.16 6.18
CA ALA A 80 8.15 -2.36 7.25
C ALA A 80 8.46 -0.90 6.86
N TYR A 81 8.44 -0.56 5.56
CA TYR A 81 8.78 0.78 5.07
C TYR A 81 7.57 1.72 4.97
N CYS A 82 6.42 1.22 4.53
CA CYS A 82 5.22 2.05 4.29
C CYS A 82 3.96 1.56 5.04
N GLY A 83 4.09 0.55 5.89
CA GLY A 83 2.96 0.02 6.67
C GLY A 83 1.90 -0.72 5.86
N GLY A 84 2.06 -0.89 4.53
CA GLY A 84 1.13 -1.64 3.68
C GLY A 84 1.08 -3.13 4.06
N LEU A 85 -0.11 -3.72 4.11
CA LEU A 85 -0.34 -5.07 4.65
C LEU A 85 -0.30 -6.19 3.60
N GLY A 86 -0.52 -5.84 2.34
CA GLY A 86 -0.62 -6.73 1.19
C GLY A 86 0.68 -6.91 0.40
N HIS A 87 1.77 -6.24 0.78
CA HIS A 87 3.06 -6.37 0.11
C HIS A 87 4.24 -6.38 1.09
N ARG A 88 5.41 -6.87 0.66
CA ARG A 88 6.66 -6.84 1.45
C ARG A 88 7.54 -5.67 1.04
N ILE A 89 8.57 -5.39 1.83
CA ILE A 89 9.57 -4.33 1.53
C ILE A 89 10.19 -4.46 0.13
N ARG A 90 10.25 -5.67 -0.44
CA ARG A 90 10.76 -5.91 -1.79
C ARG A 90 9.85 -5.36 -2.89
N ASP A 91 8.55 -5.40 -2.67
CA ASP A 91 7.50 -5.04 -3.65
C ASP A 91 6.88 -3.66 -3.33
N CYS A 92 7.58 -2.83 -2.54
CA CYS A 92 7.06 -1.56 -2.06
C CYS A 92 7.25 -0.45 -3.10
N LEU A 93 6.16 -0.05 -3.77
CA LEU A 93 6.16 1.07 -4.72
C LEU A 93 6.71 2.38 -4.11
N LYS A 94 6.42 2.65 -2.83
CA LYS A 94 6.90 3.87 -2.15
C LYS A 94 8.44 3.90 -2.09
N LEU A 95 9.06 2.76 -1.81
CA LEU A 95 10.51 2.62 -1.76
C LEU A 95 11.13 2.73 -3.17
N GLU A 96 10.48 2.17 -4.18
CA GLU A 96 10.90 2.29 -5.58
C GLU A 96 10.88 3.75 -6.07
N HIS A 97 9.79 4.47 -5.78
CA HIS A 97 9.68 5.89 -6.10
C HIS A 97 10.74 6.74 -5.37
N HIS A 98 10.99 6.49 -4.08
CA HIS A 98 12.03 7.21 -3.35
C HIS A 98 13.44 6.95 -3.93
N LYS A 99 13.74 5.70 -4.29
CA LYS A 99 15.02 5.33 -4.92
C LYS A 99 15.18 5.98 -6.29
N SER A 100 14.15 5.97 -7.13
CA SER A 100 14.21 6.58 -8.46
C SER A 100 14.42 8.10 -8.39
N VAL A 101 13.74 8.78 -7.47
CA VAL A 101 13.95 10.22 -7.22
C VAL A 101 15.37 10.50 -6.73
N ALA A 102 15.88 9.72 -5.77
CA ALA A 102 17.25 9.88 -5.27
C ALA A 102 18.31 9.68 -6.36
N ILE A 103 18.13 8.68 -7.24
CA ILE A 103 19.01 8.45 -8.39
C ILE A 103 18.93 9.61 -9.39
N SER A 104 17.73 10.14 -9.64
CA SER A 104 17.55 11.27 -10.56
C SER A 104 18.20 12.56 -10.04
N ASN A 105 18.14 12.83 -8.74
CA ASN A 105 18.80 13.98 -8.12
C ASN A 105 20.32 13.83 -8.13
N SER A 106 20.83 12.64 -7.77
CA SER A 106 22.28 12.37 -7.77
C SER A 106 22.95 12.54 -9.15
N ARG A 107 22.22 12.30 -10.25
CA ARG A 107 22.72 12.56 -11.61
C ARG A 107 22.74 14.05 -12.00
N LYS A 108 21.89 14.86 -11.39
CA LYS A 108 21.84 16.31 -11.64
C LYS A 108 23.04 17.03 -11.04
N ASP A 109 23.55 16.49 -9.93
CA ASP A 109 24.67 17.06 -9.18
C ASP A 109 26.04 16.76 -9.84
N TYR A 110 26.13 15.75 -10.71
CA TYR A 110 27.39 15.32 -11.33
C TYR A 110 27.79 16.13 -12.58
N PHE A 111 26.89 16.95 -13.14
CA PHE A 111 27.14 17.78 -14.33
C PHE A 111 27.09 19.30 -14.06
N GLY A 112 26.98 19.73 -12.79
CA GLY A 112 26.72 21.13 -12.43
C GLY A 112 27.91 21.95 -11.91
N SER A 113 29.14 21.41 -11.90
CA SER A 113 30.32 22.05 -11.30
C SER A 113 31.42 22.30 -12.33
N GLY A 114 31.17 23.17 -13.30
CA GLY A 114 32.17 23.57 -14.30
C GLY A 114 31.80 24.88 -14.95
N GLY A 115 31.92 25.98 -14.22
CA GLY A 115 31.54 27.30 -14.71
C GLY A 115 32.00 28.42 -13.79
N TYR A 116 33.31 28.65 -13.75
CA TYR A 116 33.94 29.97 -13.64
C TYR A 116 35.32 29.91 -14.31
#